data_AF-A0A7J3I8P9-F1
#
_entry.id   AF-A0A7J3I8P9-F1
#
_cell.length_a   1.000
_cell.length_b   1.000
_cell.length_c   1.000
_cell.angle_alpha   90.00
_cell.angle_beta   90.00
_cell.angle_gamma   90.00
#
_symmetry.space_group_name_H-M   'P 1'
#
loop_
_entity.id
_entity.type
_entity.pdbx_description
1 polymer ?
#
loop_
_entity_poly.entity_id
_entity_poly.type
_entity_poly.pdbx_seq_one_letter_code
_entity_poly.pdbx_strand_id
1 'polypeptide(L)'
;MEETLDIKRFALTSLYLMLVFGIITIVLGYMINNYRGFYLSLTLGLIIIITTIVYIPLIHRRRDDDAKNIAVPTLQALWVTTSMALGYVVTAYAPYFNIPIAIATALFIIGFIVMVYGVYAMLKISRVAKVPLAV
;
A
#
# COMPACT_ATOMS: atom_id res chain seq x y z
N MET A 1 -25.51 -3.33 -9.22
CA MET A 1 -24.64 -3.68 -10.36
C MET A 1 -23.73 -2.52 -10.74
N GLU A 2 -24.23 -1.29 -10.91
CA GLU A 2 -23.37 -0.13 -11.20
C GLU A 2 -22.43 0.22 -10.03
N GLU A 3 -22.98 0.27 -8.81
CA GLU A 3 -22.22 0.60 -7.59
C GLU A 3 -21.14 -0.44 -7.24
N THR A 4 -21.37 -1.71 -7.55
CA THR A 4 -20.40 -2.79 -7.29
C THR A 4 -19.23 -2.77 -8.28
N LEU A 5 -19.51 -2.40 -9.53
CA LEU A 5 -18.49 -2.26 -10.57
C LEU A 5 -17.55 -1.08 -10.27
N ASP A 6 -18.09 0.02 -9.73
CA ASP A 6 -17.31 1.17 -9.28
C ASP A 6 -16.42 0.87 -8.07
N ILE A 7 -16.91 0.06 -7.12
CA ILE A 7 -16.08 -0.40 -5.97
C ILE A 7 -14.92 -1.26 -6.45
N LYS A 8 -15.17 -2.21 -7.37
CA LYS A 8 -14.11 -3.09 -7.90
C LYS A 8 -13.03 -2.30 -8.63
N ARG A 9 -13.43 -1.34 -9.47
CA ARG A 9 -12.50 -0.44 -10.14
C ARG A 9 -11.70 0.38 -9.13
N PHE A 10 -12.36 1.00 -8.16
CA PHE A 10 -11.70 1.80 -7.12
C PHE A 10 -10.71 0.97 -6.28
N ALA A 11 -11.11 -0.25 -5.91
CA ALA A 11 -10.28 -1.21 -5.19
C ALA A 11 -9.01 -1.56 -5.98
N LEU A 12 -9.17 -1.96 -7.24
CA LEU A 12 -8.05 -2.30 -8.11
C LEU A 12 -7.13 -1.09 -8.35
N THR A 13 -7.68 0.08 -8.68
CA THR A 13 -6.89 1.30 -8.85
C THR A 13 -6.08 1.63 -7.60
N SER A 14 -6.67 1.48 -6.41
CA SER A 14 -5.97 1.69 -5.15
C SER A 14 -4.81 0.70 -4.98
N LEU A 15 -5.01 -0.58 -5.30
CA LEU A 15 -3.95 -1.59 -5.22
C LEU A 15 -2.83 -1.38 -6.25
N TYR A 16 -3.17 -0.95 -7.47
CA TYR A 16 -2.17 -0.58 -8.48
C TYR A 16 -1.35 0.63 -8.03
N LEU A 17 -1.98 1.62 -7.41
CA LEU A 17 -1.30 2.77 -6.84
C LEU A 17 -0.34 2.34 -5.70
N MET A 18 -0.78 1.44 -4.81
CA MET A 18 0.11 0.87 -3.78
C MET A 18 1.27 0.09 -4.40
N LEU A 19 1.05 -0.68 -5.46
CA LEU A 19 2.08 -1.42 -6.18
C LEU A 19 3.14 -0.48 -6.78
N VAL A 20 2.71 0.60 -7.43
CA VAL A 20 3.61 1.62 -7.98
C VAL A 20 4.47 2.23 -6.88
N PHE A 21 3.89 2.58 -5.73
CA PHE A 21 4.66 3.08 -4.59
C PHE A 21 5.64 2.05 -4.04
N GLY A 22 5.25 0.78 -3.96
CA GLY A 22 6.17 -0.32 -3.60
C GLY A 22 7.39 -0.37 -4.53
N ILE A 23 7.18 -0.31 -5.84
CA ILE A 23 8.27 -0.29 -6.83
C ILE A 23 9.18 0.94 -6.65
N ILE A 24 8.58 2.13 -6.51
CA ILE A 24 9.36 3.37 -6.29
C ILE A 24 10.21 3.26 -5.03
N THR A 25 9.69 2.69 -3.93
CA THR A 25 10.46 2.53 -2.70
C THR A 25 11.66 1.58 -2.88
N ILE A 26 11.54 0.52 -3.68
CA ILE A 26 12.68 -0.36 -3.97
C ILE A 26 13.73 0.38 -4.83
N VAL A 27 13.29 1.12 -5.84
CA VAL A 27 14.19 1.91 -6.71
C VAL A 27 14.95 2.95 -5.89
N LEU A 28 14.26 3.69 -5.04
CA LEU A 28 14.89 4.63 -4.10
C LEU A 28 15.84 3.92 -3.13
N GLY A 29 15.45 2.73 -2.67
CA GLY A 29 16.26 1.87 -1.83
C GLY A 29 17.62 1.53 -2.45
N TYR A 30 17.64 1.17 -3.74
CA TYR A 30 18.87 0.87 -4.47
C TYR A 30 19.85 2.05 -4.53
N MET A 31 19.34 3.28 -4.46
CA MET A 31 20.16 4.49 -4.43
C MET A 31 20.72 4.80 -3.03
N ILE A 32 20.31 4.05 -1.99
CA ILE A 32 20.85 4.17 -0.64
C ILE A 32 22.18 3.43 -0.60
N ASN A 33 23.28 4.19 -0.60
CA ASN A 33 24.66 3.68 -0.42
C ASN A 33 24.93 3.19 1.03
N ASN A 34 23.95 2.56 1.67
CA ASN A 34 24.05 1.99 3.01
C ASN A 34 23.16 0.75 3.12
N TYR A 35 23.74 -0.37 3.56
CA TYR A 35 23.03 -1.64 3.67
C TYR A 35 21.80 -1.57 4.59
N ARG A 36 21.82 -0.77 5.66
CA ARG A 36 20.70 -0.68 6.62
C ARG A 36 19.48 -0.02 6.00
N GLY A 37 19.66 1.14 5.39
CA GLY A 37 18.59 1.83 4.68
C GLY A 37 18.13 1.08 3.44
N PHE A 38 19.05 0.41 2.73
CA PHE A 38 18.70 -0.51 1.64
C PHE A 38 17.79 -1.64 2.13
N TYR A 39 18.15 -2.35 3.20
CA TYR A 39 17.33 -3.44 3.73
C TYR A 39 15.97 -2.95 4.23
N LEU A 40 15.89 -1.79 4.88
CA LEU A 40 14.62 -1.19 5.27
C LEU A 40 13.71 -0.99 4.04
N SER A 41 14.23 -0.34 3.00
CA SER A 41 13.48 -0.03 1.78
C SER A 41 13.10 -1.30 1.01
N LEU A 42 14.00 -2.29 1.00
CA LEU A 42 13.78 -3.57 0.35
C LEU A 42 12.70 -4.37 1.08
N THR A 43 12.79 -4.50 2.41
CA THR A 43 11.82 -5.26 3.20
C THR A 43 10.41 -4.67 3.12
N LEU A 44 10.28 -3.36 3.39
CA LEU A 44 8.98 -2.69 3.36
C LEU A 44 8.42 -2.65 1.93
N GLY A 45 9.25 -2.34 0.94
CA GLY A 45 8.87 -2.32 -0.48
C GLY A 45 8.43 -3.68 -1.00
N LEU A 46 9.15 -4.76 -0.66
CA LEU A 46 8.78 -6.12 -1.07
C LEU A 46 7.47 -6.58 -0.44
N ILE A 47 7.22 -6.28 0.83
CA ILE A 47 5.94 -6.63 1.47
C ILE A 47 4.77 -5.95 0.74
N ILE A 48 4.93 -4.68 0.36
CA ILE A 48 3.91 -3.94 -0.42
C ILE A 48 3.68 -4.62 -1.78
N ILE A 49 4.76 -4.91 -2.51
CA ILE A 49 4.68 -5.51 -3.85
C ILE A 49 4.07 -6.91 -3.79
N ILE A 50 4.56 -7.79 -2.92
CA ILE A 50 4.07 -9.17 -2.79
C ILE A 50 2.58 -9.15 -2.44
N THR A 51 2.19 -8.33 -1.46
CA THR A 51 0.79 -8.20 -1.05
C THR A 51 -0.07 -7.74 -2.23
N THR A 52 0.31 -6.67 -2.91
CA THR A 52 -0.49 -6.16 -4.04
C THR A 52 -0.57 -7.16 -5.20
N ILE A 53 0.54 -7.81 -5.57
CA ILE A 53 0.58 -8.83 -6.64
C ILE A 53 -0.30 -10.04 -6.30
N VAL A 54 -0.38 -10.46 -5.04
CA VAL A 54 -1.23 -11.60 -4.64
C VAL A 54 -2.72 -11.21 -4.65
N TYR A 55 -3.05 -10.03 -4.16
CA TYR A 55 -4.45 -9.62 -3.98
C TYR A 55 -5.12 -9.10 -5.26
N ILE A 56 -4.39 -8.49 -6.19
CA ILE A 56 -4.92 -8.04 -7.50
C ILE A 56 -5.61 -9.18 -8.29
N PRO A 57 -4.96 -10.33 -8.59
CA PRO A 57 -5.58 -11.41 -9.34
C PRO A 57 -6.71 -12.08 -8.54
N LEU A 58 -6.58 -12.13 -7.21
CA LEU A 58 -7.62 -12.66 -6.32
C LEU A 58 -8.92 -11.83 -6.41
N ILE A 59 -8.81 -10.51 -6.54
CA ILE A 59 -9.97 -9.62 -6.76
C ILE A 59 -10.47 -9.71 -8.20
N HIS A 60 -9.58 -9.82 -9.18
CA HIS A 60 -9.95 -9.92 -10.60
C HIS A 60 -10.81 -11.16 -10.88
N ARG A 61 -10.50 -12.29 -10.24
CA ARG A 61 -11.21 -13.57 -10.40
C ARG A 61 -12.57 -13.63 -9.71
N ARG A 62 -12.90 -12.68 -8.82
CA ARG A 62 -14.17 -12.66 -8.10
C ARG A 62 -15.26 -12.01 -8.96
N ARG A 63 -16.46 -12.62 -8.96
CA ARG A 63 -17.65 -12.08 -9.63
C ARG A 63 -18.09 -10.77 -8.98
N ASP A 64 -18.63 -9.87 -9.80
CA ASP A 64 -18.96 -8.49 -9.43
C ASP A 64 -20.24 -8.38 -8.58
N ASP A 65 -20.91 -9.50 -8.34
CA ASP A 65 -22.21 -9.58 -7.68
C ASP A 65 -22.11 -9.49 -6.14
N ASP A 66 -20.91 -9.64 -5.57
CA ASP A 66 -20.71 -9.66 -4.12
C ASP A 66 -19.63 -8.67 -3.65
N ALA A 67 -20.07 -7.45 -3.36
CA ALA A 67 -19.23 -6.34 -2.89
C ALA A 67 -18.38 -6.71 -1.67
N LYS A 68 -18.91 -7.54 -0.77
CA LYS A 68 -18.21 -7.97 0.45
C LYS A 68 -17.01 -8.85 0.11
N ASN A 69 -17.17 -9.73 -0.87
CA ASN A 69 -16.11 -10.61 -1.34
C ASN A 69 -14.97 -9.85 -2.05
N ILE A 70 -15.20 -8.63 -2.55
CA ILE A 70 -14.15 -7.77 -3.10
C ILE A 70 -13.55 -6.88 -2.01
N ALA A 71 -14.39 -6.34 -1.12
CA ALA A 71 -14.00 -5.39 -0.09
C ALA A 71 -13.04 -5.99 0.94
N VAL A 72 -13.34 -7.18 1.47
CA VAL A 72 -12.49 -7.86 2.48
C VAL A 72 -11.03 -8.01 2.02
N PRO A 73 -10.73 -8.67 0.89
CA PRO A 73 -9.35 -8.83 0.45
C PRO A 73 -8.69 -7.49 0.13
N THR A 74 -9.45 -6.51 -0.40
CA THR A 74 -8.91 -5.18 -0.67
C THR A 74 -8.53 -4.46 0.63
N LEU A 75 -9.37 -4.52 1.66
CA LEU A 75 -9.10 -3.93 2.96
C LEU A 75 -7.86 -4.55 3.61
N GLN A 76 -7.71 -5.87 3.55
CA GLN A 76 -6.52 -6.56 4.08
C GLN A 76 -5.24 -6.10 3.36
N ALA A 77 -5.27 -6.03 2.03
CA ALA A 77 -4.13 -5.55 1.26
C ALA A 77 -3.82 -4.06 1.53
N LEU A 78 -4.84 -3.21 1.63
CA LEU A 78 -4.66 -1.80 1.98
C LEU A 78 -4.11 -1.62 3.39
N TRP A 79 -4.53 -2.45 4.35
CA TRP A 79 -4.00 -2.40 5.71
C TRP A 79 -2.51 -2.72 5.75
N VAL A 80 -2.10 -3.83 5.12
CA VAL A 80 -0.69 -4.23 5.08
C VAL A 80 0.16 -3.15 4.42
N THR A 81 -0.27 -2.66 3.25
CA THR A 81 0.47 -1.64 2.51
C THR A 81 0.57 -0.30 3.24
N THR A 82 -0.53 0.13 3.87
CA THR A 82 -0.57 1.35 4.71
C THR A 82 0.35 1.22 5.93
N SER A 83 0.40 0.03 6.55
CA SER A 83 1.27 -0.23 7.70
C SER A 83 2.75 -0.18 7.31
N MET A 84 3.12 -0.72 6.15
CA MET A 84 4.48 -0.62 5.64
C MET A 84 4.85 0.83 5.29
N ALA A 85 3.90 1.60 4.75
CA ALA A 85 4.10 3.01 4.46
C ALA A 85 4.32 3.86 5.73
N LEU A 86 3.61 3.56 6.81
CA LEU A 86 3.86 4.16 8.13
C LEU A 86 5.29 3.86 8.62
N GLY A 87 5.83 2.69 8.28
CA GLY A 87 7.23 2.36 8.51
C GLY A 87 8.17 3.45 7.99
N TYR A 88 7.99 3.91 6.75
CA TYR A 88 8.79 4.99 6.19
C TYR A 88 8.58 6.34 6.89
N VAL A 89 7.35 6.66 7.30
CA VAL A 89 7.05 7.90 8.02
C VAL A 89 7.84 7.99 9.34
N VAL A 90 7.96 6.87 10.05
CA VAL A 90 8.64 6.82 11.35
C VAL A 90 10.17 6.63 11.21
N THR A 91 10.61 5.90 10.20
CA THR A 91 12.01 5.43 10.10
C THR A 91 12.87 6.17 9.09
N ALA A 92 12.31 6.91 8.13
CA ALA A 92 13.08 7.51 7.04
C ALA A 92 14.18 8.47 7.52
N TYR A 93 13.91 9.25 8.57
CA TYR A 93 14.89 10.18 9.18
C TYR A 93 15.67 9.60 10.35
N ALA A 94 15.46 8.32 10.70
CA ALA A 94 16.16 7.73 11.83
C ALA A 94 17.66 7.58 11.49
N PRO A 95 18.57 8.12 12.33
CA PRO A 95 20.02 8.11 12.06
C PRO A 95 20.58 6.71 11.86
N TYR A 96 19.94 5.70 12.47
CA TYR A 96 20.33 4.30 12.39
C TYR A 96 20.45 3.78 10.94
N PHE A 97 19.54 4.20 10.05
CA PHE A 97 19.50 3.71 8.67
C PHE A 97 20.44 4.46 7.72
N ASN A 98 20.97 5.61 8.15
CA ASN A 98 21.92 6.44 7.41
C ASN A 98 21.51 6.67 5.95
N ILE A 99 20.24 7.05 5.76
CA ILE A 99 19.64 7.32 4.45
C ILE A 99 20.00 8.75 4.04
N PRO A 100 20.47 8.97 2.79
CA PRO A 100 20.70 10.32 2.27
C PRO A 100 19.45 11.18 2.41
N ILE A 101 19.61 12.43 2.87
CA ILE A 101 18.47 13.30 3.25
C ILE A 101 17.44 13.49 2.13
N ALA A 102 17.89 13.53 0.87
CA ALA A 102 17.02 13.62 -0.29
C ALA A 102 16.13 12.37 -0.44
N ILE A 103 16.70 11.18 -0.26
CA ILE A 103 15.98 9.90 -0.33
C ILE A 103 15.06 9.74 0.88
N ALA A 104 15.54 10.07 2.08
CA ALA A 104 14.74 10.04 3.30
C ALA A 104 13.48 10.92 3.17
N THR A 105 13.64 12.13 2.63
CA THR A 105 12.53 13.05 2.38
C THR A 105 11.55 12.49 1.34
N ALA A 106 12.05 11.90 0.25
CA ALA A 106 11.20 11.26 -0.74
C ALA A 106 10.39 10.09 -0.14
N LEU A 107 11.05 9.20 0.62
CA LEU A 107 10.40 8.06 1.28
C LEU A 107 9.38 8.52 2.33
N PHE A 108 9.67 9.59 3.08
CA PHE A 108 8.74 10.18 4.03
C PHE A 108 7.49 10.72 3.34
N ILE A 109 7.65 11.52 2.27
CA ILE A 109 6.53 12.11 1.51
C ILE A 109 5.68 10.99 0.90
N ILE A 110 6.30 10.00 0.27
CA ILE A 110 5.60 8.85 -0.31
C ILE A 110 4.85 8.08 0.78
N GLY A 111 5.53 7.76 1.89
CA GLY A 111 4.93 7.05 3.02
C GLY A 111 3.72 7.80 3.59
N PHE A 112 3.83 9.13 3.72
CA PHE A 112 2.75 9.97 4.22
C PHE A 112 1.55 10.03 3.25
N ILE A 113 1.80 10.20 1.95
CA ILE A 113 0.74 10.19 0.92
C ILE A 113 0.03 8.84 0.91
N VAL A 114 0.79 7.74 0.92
CA VAL A 114 0.24 6.38 0.95
C VAL A 114 -0.57 6.14 2.22
N MET A 115 -0.10 6.64 3.36
CA MET A 115 -0.80 6.50 4.63
C MET A 115 -2.17 7.21 4.59
N VAL A 116 -2.18 8.49 4.20
CA VAL A 116 -3.43 9.28 4.13
C VAL A 116 -4.39 8.69 3.10
N TYR A 117 -3.89 8.37 1.90
CA TYR A 117 -4.71 7.77 0.84
C TYR A 117 -5.22 6.38 1.23
N GLY A 118 -4.37 5.54 1.83
CA GLY A 118 -4.71 4.19 2.27
C GLY A 118 -5.84 4.21 3.30
N VAL A 119 -5.75 5.08 4.31
CA VAL A 119 -6.82 5.28 5.30
C VAL A 119 -8.11 5.75 4.64
N TYR A 120 -8.04 6.75 3.76
CA TYR A 120 -9.20 7.21 3.00
C TYR A 120 -9.86 6.09 2.17
N ALA A 121 -9.05 5.32 1.43
CA ALA A 121 -9.53 4.23 0.59
C ALA A 121 -10.18 3.11 1.44
N MET A 122 -9.57 2.77 2.58
CA MET A 122 -10.13 1.80 3.53
C MET A 122 -11.49 2.26 4.07
N LEU A 123 -11.60 3.51 4.52
CA LEU A 123 -12.85 4.07 5.02
C LEU A 123 -13.94 4.10 3.93
N LYS A 124 -13.59 4.49 2.71
CA LYS A 124 -14.52 4.51 1.58
C LYS A 124 -15.02 3.11 1.25
N ILE A 125 -14.13 2.13 1.12
CA ILE A 125 -14.51 0.74 0.79
C ILE A 125 -15.36 0.13 1.91
N SER A 126 -14.96 0.31 3.17
CA SER A 126 -15.71 -0.19 4.33
C SER A 126 -17.13 0.38 4.37
N ARG A 127 -17.30 1.70 4.15
CA ARG A 127 -18.60 2.37 4.18
C ARG A 127 -19.52 1.89 3.07
N VAL A 128 -19.01 1.76 1.85
CA VAL A 128 -19.83 1.35 0.69
C VAL A 128 -20.17 -0.15 0.76
N ALA A 129 -19.20 -1.00 1.12
CA ALA A 129 -19.41 -2.44 1.16
C ALA A 129 -20.03 -2.96 2.48
N LYS A 130 -20.23 -2.07 3.47
CA LYS A 130 -20.73 -2.40 4.83
C LYS A 130 -19.92 -3.52 5.51
N VAL A 131 -18.60 -3.47 5.35
CA VAL A 131 -17.65 -4.45 5.93
C VAL A 131 -16.86 -3.77 7.04
N PRO A 132 -16.64 -4.42 8.20
CA PRO A 132 -15.79 -3.86 9.25
C PRO A 132 -14.36 -3.60 8.75
N LEU A 133 -13.73 -2.55 9.27
CA LEU A 133 -12.33 -2.17 8.97
C LEU A 133 -11.31 -3.12 9.59
N ALA A 134 -11.70 -3.80 10.68
CA ALA A 134 -10.95 -4.88 11.29
C ALA A 134 -11.54 -6.20 10.77
N VAL A 135 -10.81 -6.84 9.87
CA VAL A 135 -11.11 -8.19 9.35
C VAL A 135 -10.03 -9.14 9.79
#